data_AF-A0AB94IS48-F1
#
_entry.id   AF-A0AB94IS48-F1
#
_cell.length_a   1.000
_cell.length_b   1.000
_cell.length_c   1.000
_cell.angle_alpha   90.00
_cell.angle_beta   90.00
_cell.angle_gamma   90.00
#
_symmetry.space_group_name_H-M   'P 1'
#
loop_
_entity.id
_entity.type
_entity.pdbx_description
1 polymer ?
#
loop_
_entity_poly.entity_id
_entity_poly.type
_entity_poly.pdbx_seq_one_letter_code
_entity_poly.pdbx_strand_id
1 'polypeptide(L)' 'MLAPYISEVLDNYYYPKILKDFSPAVDPWKIEVIETRRVNGFRGFILEATFDIEPTDGGHHVPVGKDRMTYRSCIHITL' A
#
# COMPACT_ATOMS: atom_id res chain seq x y z
N MET A 1 -4.29 4.08 -9.94
CA MET A 1 -4.23 4.36 -8.48
C MET A 1 -3.63 3.15 -7.77
N LEU A 2 -2.86 3.35 -6.69
CA LEU A 2 -2.19 2.28 -5.92
C LEU A 2 -3.12 1.51 -4.96
N ALA A 3 -4.25 2.11 -4.57
CA ALA A 3 -5.18 1.56 -3.58
C ALA A 3 -5.68 0.13 -3.86
N PRO A 4 -5.99 -0.29 -5.12
CA PRO A 4 -6.39 -1.67 -5.40
C PRO A 4 -5.30 -2.68 -5.05
N TYR A 5 -4.03 -2.36 -5.32
CA TYR A 5 -2.89 -3.24 -4.99
C TYR A 5 -2.68 -3.33 -3.48
N ILE A 6 -2.84 -2.23 -2.75
CA ILE A 6 -2.79 -2.22 -1.29
C ILE A 6 -3.90 -3.10 -0.72
N SER A 7 -5.11 -2.99 -1.26
CA SER A 7 -6.26 -3.78 -0.82
C SER A 7 -6.05 -5.28 -1.05
N GLU A 8 -5.51 -5.67 -2.21
CA GLU A 8 -5.16 -7.06 -2.51
C GLU A 8 -4.09 -7.61 -1.55
N VAL A 9 -3.06 -6.83 -1.23
CA VAL A 9 -2.02 -7.23 -0.27
C VAL A 9 -2.61 -7.41 1.13
N LEU A 10 -3.47 -6.49 1.56
CA LEU A 10 -4.13 -6.55 2.86
C LEU A 10 -5.04 -7.76 2.97
N ASP A 11 -5.87 -8.01 1.96
CA ASP A 11 -6.77 -9.17 1.93
C ASP A 11 -5.96 -10.48 2.03
N ASN A 12 -4.92 -10.65 1.22
CA ASN A 12 -4.06 -11.85 1.25
C ASN A 12 -3.29 -12.08 2.57
N TYR A 13 -2.99 -11.00 3.30
CA TYR A 13 -2.23 -11.06 4.54
C TYR A 13 -3.12 -11.28 5.76
N TYR A 14 -4.17 -10.45 5.89
CA TYR A 14 -5.06 -10.48 7.05
C TYR A 14 -6.21 -11.48 6.89
N TYR A 15 -6.79 -11.63 5.71
CA TYR A 15 -7.95 -12.52 5.51
C TYR A 15 -7.54 -13.82 4.77
N PRO A 16 -8.05 -14.99 5.18
CA PRO A 16 -8.73 -15.30 6.44
C PRO A 16 -7.75 -15.60 7.60
N LYS A 17 -6.45 -15.29 7.45
CA LYS A 17 -5.38 -15.78 8.33
C LYS A 17 -5.39 -15.16 9.74
N ILE A 18 -5.64 -13.85 9.81
CA ILE A 18 -5.64 -13.03 11.03
C ILE A 18 -7.06 -12.64 11.39
N LEU A 19 -7.80 -12.10 10.41
CA LEU A 19 -9.19 -11.68 10.50
C LEU A 19 -10.04 -12.73 9.78
N LYS A 20 -10.99 -13.34 10.48
CA LYS A 20 -11.80 -14.44 9.94
C LYS A 20 -13.19 -14.02 9.48
N ASP A 21 -13.69 -12.95 10.08
CA ASP A 21 -15.09 -12.54 9.94
C ASP A 21 -15.29 -11.45 8.88
N PHE A 22 -14.22 -10.73 8.51
CA PHE A 22 -14.26 -9.64 7.54
C PHE A 22 -12.91 -9.47 6.81
N SER A 23 -12.97 -8.86 5.63
CA SER A 23 -11.80 -8.46 4.84
C SER A 23 -11.43 -7.02 5.19
N PRO A 24 -10.15 -6.71 5.48
CA PRO A 24 -9.76 -5.36 5.81
C PRO A 24 -9.79 -4.45 4.57
N ALA A 25 -10.10 -3.17 4.79
CA ALA A 25 -10.05 -2.15 3.75
C ALA A 25 -9.02 -1.06 4.10
N VAL A 26 -8.71 -0.21 3.14
CA VAL A 26 -7.93 1.01 3.37
C VAL A 26 -8.73 2.22 2.92
N ASP A 27 -8.78 3.24 3.75
CA ASP A 27 -9.37 4.53 3.40
C ASP A 27 -8.36 5.34 2.58
N PRO A 28 -8.62 5.66 1.29
CA PRO A 28 -7.62 6.31 0.44
C PRO A 28 -7.08 7.64 0.97
N TRP A 29 -7.88 8.37 1.74
CA TRP A 29 -7.50 9.65 2.36
C TRP A 29 -6.70 9.51 3.66
N LYS A 30 -6.58 8.29 4.22
CA LYS A 30 -5.72 8.00 5.38
C LYS A 30 -4.35 7.42 4.99
N ILE A 31 -4.08 7.28 3.70
CA ILE A 31 -2.78 6.81 3.21
C ILE A 31 -1.78 7.96 3.28
N GLU A 32 -0.79 7.84 4.15
CA GLU A 32 0.26 8.85 4.33
C GLU A 32 1.53 8.44 3.59
N VAL A 33 2.04 9.31 2.71
CA VAL A 33 3.33 9.09 2.05
C VAL A 33 4.45 9.55 2.97
N ILE A 34 5.30 8.63 3.40
CA ILE A 34 6.40 8.91 4.33
C ILE A 34 7.67 9.30 3.58
N GLU A 35 7.98 8.58 2.51
CA GLU A 35 9.19 8.81 1.72
C GLU A 35 8.93 8.50 0.26
N THR A 36 9.52 9.28 -0.63
CA THR A 36 9.66 8.92 -2.04
C THR A 36 11.10 9.15 -2.46
N ARG A 37 11.71 8.17 -3.10
CA ARG A 37 13.09 8.27 -3.56
C ARG A 37 13.29 7.59 -4.89
N ARG A 38 14.17 8.18 -5.70
CA ARG A 38 14.69 7.54 -6.92
C ARG A 38 15.89 6.70 -6.54
N VAL A 39 15.83 5.40 -6.80
CA VAL A 39 16.87 4.45 -6.35
C VAL A 39 17.90 4.11 -7.42
N ASN A 40 17.74 4.61 -8.65
CA ASN A 40 18.66 4.33 -9.74
C ASN A 40 19.38 5.58 -10.28
N GLY A 41 20.56 5.35 -10.87
CA GLY A 41 21.42 6.39 -11.43
C GLY A 41 20.98 6.88 -12.81
N PHE A 42 21.95 7.20 -13.67
CA PHE A 42 21.77 8.00 -14.89
C PHE A 42 20.80 7.41 -15.95
N ARG A 43 20.48 6.10 -15.92
CA ARG A 43 19.56 5.47 -16.87
C ARG A 43 18.44 4.69 -16.17
N GLY A 44 17.20 5.02 -16.53
CA GLY A 44 15.94 4.47 -16.00
C GLY A 44 15.31 5.35 -14.92
N PHE A 45 14.03 5.12 -14.62
CA PHE A 45 13.33 5.70 -13.47
C PHE A 45 12.80 4.58 -12.57
N ILE A 46 13.56 4.22 -11.53
CA ILE A 46 13.06 3.33 -10.47
C ILE A 46 12.68 4.20 -9.28
N LEU A 47 11.40 4.24 -8.98
CA LEU A 47 10.85 4.99 -7.87
C LEU A 47 10.50 4.02 -6.74
N GLU A 48 10.90 4.39 -5.54
CA GLU A 48 10.52 3.72 -4.31
C GLU A 48 9.70 4.69 -3.47
N ALA A 49 8.49 4.28 -3.11
CA ALA A 49 7.58 5.06 -2.29
C ALA A 49 7.19 4.24 -1.05
N THR A 50 7.35 4.86 0.12
CA THR A 50 6.99 4.27 1.41
C THR A 50 5.76 4.98 1.95
N PHE A 51 4.78 4.19 2.37
CA PHE A 51 3.48 4.65 2.86
C PHE A 51 3.22 4.08 4.26
N ASP A 52 2.61 4.90 5.11
CA ASP A 52 1.92 4.43 6.30
C ASP A 52 0.43 4.31 5.98
N ILE A 53 -0.14 3.18 6.38
CA ILE A 53 -1.56 2.91 6.23
C ILE A 53 -2.12 2.35 7.54
N GLU A 54 -3.40 2.59 7.73
CA GLU A 54 -4.17 2.07 8.86
C GLU A 54 -5.35 1.27 8.27
N PRO A 55 -5.21 -0.06 8.11
CA PRO A 55 -6.30 -0.89 7.64
C PRO A 55 -7.50 -0.80 8.58
N THR A 56 -8.69 -0.84 8.01
CA THR A 56 -9.96 -0.79 8.73
C THR A 56 -10.76 -2.08 8.55
N ASP A 57 -11.81 -2.23 9.33
CA ASP A 57 -12.79 -3.32 9.21
C ASP A 57 -13.61 -3.33 7.91
N GLY A 58 -13.42 -2.34 7.02
CA GLY A 58 -14.13 -2.23 5.75
C GLY A 58 -15.59 -1.79 5.83
N GLY A 59 -16.15 -1.69 7.04
CA GLY A 59 -17.53 -1.28 7.27
C GLY A 59 -17.63 0.01 8.09
N HIS A 60 -17.15 -0.03 9.33
CA HIS A 60 -17.27 1.10 10.26
C HIS A 60 -16.03 1.99 10.32
N HIS A 61 -15.05 1.76 9.43
CA HIS A 61 -13.77 2.46 9.40
C HIS A 61 -13.00 2.33 10.73
N VAL A 62 -13.21 1.23 11.44
CA VAL A 62 -12.56 0.94 12.72
C VAL A 62 -11.16 0.42 12.41
N PRO A 63 -10.10 1.04 12.95
CA PRO A 63 -8.74 0.62 12.67
C PRO A 63 -8.45 -0.76 13.27
N VAL A 64 -7.90 -1.67 12.45
CA VAL A 64 -7.58 -3.04 12.84
C VAL A 64 -6.08 -3.31 12.88
N GLY A 65 -5.27 -2.39 12.37
CA GLY A 65 -3.82 -2.48 12.35
C GLY A 65 -3.17 -1.18 11.90
N LYS A 66 -1.85 -1.14 11.91
CA LYS A 66 -1.06 -0.06 11.33
C LYS A 66 0.14 -0.67 10.62
N ASP A 67 0.25 -0.40 9.33
CA ASP A 67 1.25 -1.01 8.46
C ASP A 67 2.11 0.06 7.79
N ARG A 68 3.38 -0.29 7.57
CA ARG A 68 4.30 0.47 6.73
C ARG A 68 4.66 -0.36 5.50
N MET A 69 4.37 0.16 4.33
CA MET A 69 4.59 -0.53 3.06
C MET A 69 5.51 0.26 2.14
N THR A 70 6.44 -0.42 1.48
CA THR A 70 7.34 0.18 0.49
C THR A 70 7.09 -0.45 -0.87
N TYR A 71 6.65 0.36 -1.83
CA TYR A 71 6.46 -0.04 -3.22
C TYR A 71 7.63 0.43 -4.07
N ARG A 72 8.13 -0.46 -4.92
CA ARG A 72 9.14 -0.16 -5.92
C ARG A 72 8.55 -0.35 -7.31
N SER A 73 8.54 0.72 -8.12
CA SER A 73 8.10 0.67 -9.50
C SER A 73 9.23 1.07 -10.45
N CYS A 74 9.32 0.36 -11.58
CA CYS A 74 10.20 0.72 -12.68
C CYS A 74 9.36 1.38 -13.77
N ILE A 75 9.68 2.62 -14.11
CA ILE A 75 9.08 3.34 -15.21
C ILE A 75 9.99 3.18 -16.42
N HIS A 76 9.47 2.50 -17.44
CA HIS A 76 10.09 2.44 -18.76
C HIS A 76 9.66 3.66 -19.56
N ILE A 77 10.61 4.52 -19.92
CA ILE A 77 10.37 5.68 -20.78
C ILE A 77 10.83 5.32 -22.19
N THR A 78 9.89 5.12 -23.11
CA THR A 78 10.14 5.09 -24.55
C THR A 78 10.17 6.54 -25.06
N LEU A 79 11.31 6.95 -25.62
CA LEU A 79 11.52 8.23 -26.30
C LEU A 79 11.10 8.12 -27.77
#